data_AF-A0AAV4W316-F1
#
_entry.id   AF-A0AAV4W316-F1
#
_cell.length_a   1.000
_cell.length_b   1.000
_cell.length_c   1.000
_cell.angle_alpha   90.00
_cell.angle_beta   90.00
_cell.angle_gamma   90.00
#
_symmetry.space_group_name_H-M   'P 1'
#
loop_
_entity.id
_entity.type
_entity.pdbx_description
1 polymer ?
#
loop_
_entity_poly.entity_id
_entity_poly.type
_entity_poly.pdbx_seq_one_letter_code
_entity_poly.pdbx_strand_id
1 'polypeptide(L)'
;MDPILKDIITSSPRSYVKYIPSIVEKLLIRGYSGNKYGEMVQGNLPVKDSSIVDFFLIPFEEYKNLEPNNFKIFLKAIREINSPLSWVGNKKLLSRLKHDGNDGTMKRCVSTPELEEGKFTVSGDHAG
;
A
#
# COMPACT_ATOMS: atom_id res chain seq x y z
N MET A 1 -21.13 -5.98 0.76
CA MET A 1 -20.03 -5.00 0.75
C MET A 1 -19.63 -4.78 2.19
N ASP A 2 -18.33 -4.84 2.50
CA ASP A 2 -17.84 -4.61 3.86
C ASP A 2 -18.30 -3.21 4.36
N PRO A 3 -18.90 -3.10 5.55
CA PRO A 3 -19.45 -1.83 6.03
C PRO A 3 -18.37 -0.75 6.15
N ILE A 4 -17.14 -1.11 6.51
CA ILE A 4 -16.01 -0.19 6.61
C ILE A 4 -15.61 0.28 5.22
N LEU A 5 -15.58 -0.61 4.22
CA LEU A 5 -15.31 -0.24 2.83
C LEU A 5 -16.35 0.75 2.30
N LYS A 6 -17.62 0.57 2.67
CA LYS A 6 -18.69 1.49 2.31
C LYS A 6 -18.45 2.87 2.93
N ASP A 7 -18.13 2.92 4.23
CA ASP A 7 -17.86 4.18 4.94
C ASP A 7 -16.64 4.92 4.39
N ILE A 8 -15.59 4.18 4.02
CA ILE A 8 -14.40 4.71 3.35
C ILE A 8 -14.78 5.36 2.01
N ILE A 9 -15.59 4.67 1.19
CA ILE A 9 -16.00 5.17 -0.14
C ILE A 9 -16.90 6.39 -0.03
N THR A 10 -17.84 6.41 0.92
CA THR A 10 -18.74 7.55 1.11
C THR A 10 -18.02 8.79 1.66
N SER A 11 -16.97 8.59 2.44
CA SER A 11 -16.21 9.68 3.04
C SER A 11 -15.12 10.22 2.12
N SER A 12 -14.62 9.41 1.18
CA SER A 12 -13.52 9.80 0.29
C SER A 12 -13.96 10.74 -0.84
N PRO A 13 -13.12 11.70 -1.28
CA PRO A 13 -13.42 12.53 -2.43
C PRO A 13 -13.60 11.68 -3.70
N ARG A 14 -14.65 11.98 -4.49
CA ARG A 14 -15.07 11.17 -5.65
C ARG A 14 -13.96 10.86 -6.66
N SER A 15 -13.01 11.79 -6.84
CA SER A 15 -11.87 11.64 -7.76
C SER A 15 -10.91 10.51 -7.37
N TYR A 16 -10.89 10.12 -6.09
CA TYR A 16 -9.98 9.13 -5.54
C TYR A 16 -10.65 7.80 -5.19
N VAL A 17 -11.99 7.72 -5.23
CA VAL A 17 -12.75 6.50 -4.92
C VAL A 17 -12.28 5.29 -5.73
N LYS A 18 -11.89 5.51 -6.99
CA LYS A 18 -11.37 4.47 -7.89
C LYS A 18 -10.09 3.79 -7.40
N TYR A 19 -9.33 4.42 -6.51
CA TYR A 19 -8.08 3.85 -5.97
C TYR A 19 -8.31 3.07 -4.68
N ILE A 20 -9.45 3.24 -4.01
CA ILE A 20 -9.75 2.61 -2.71
C ILE A 20 -9.61 1.09 -2.77
N PRO A 21 -10.19 0.36 -3.77
CA PRO A 21 -10.07 -1.09 -3.81
C PRO A 21 -8.60 -1.56 -3.87
N SER A 22 -7.78 -0.91 -4.70
CA SER A 22 -6.35 -1.26 -4.84
C SER A 22 -5.54 -0.92 -3.59
N ILE A 23 -5.88 0.17 -2.89
CA ILE A 23 -5.22 0.51 -1.62
C ILE A 23 -5.59 -0.53 -0.55
N VAL A 24 -6.86 -0.90 -0.43
CA VAL A 24 -7.35 -1.91 0.52
C VAL A 24 -6.66 -3.25 0.27
N GLU A 25 -6.61 -3.72 -0.98
CA GLU A 25 -5.96 -4.97 -1.34
C GLU A 25 -4.48 -4.99 -0.93
N LYS A 26 -3.74 -3.91 -1.23
CA LYS A 26 -2.33 -3.81 -0.86
C LYS A 26 -2.12 -3.74 0.65
N LEU A 27 -3.02 -3.08 1.40
CA LEU A 27 -2.97 -3.05 2.86
C LEU A 27 -3.16 -4.45 3.44
N LEU A 28 -4.14 -5.20 2.95
CA LEU A 28 -4.40 -6.57 3.40
C LEU A 28 -3.18 -7.49 3.18
N ILE A 29 -2.53 -7.39 2.01
CA ILE A 29 -1.28 -8.13 1.72
C ILE A 29 -0.17 -7.80 2.72
N ARG A 30 -0.13 -6.56 3.24
CA ARG A 30 0.85 -6.12 4.25
C ARG A 30 0.38 -6.32 5.69
N GLY A 31 -0.72 -7.03 5.90
CA GLY A 31 -1.25 -7.33 7.22
C GLY A 31 -1.96 -6.15 7.89
N TYR A 32 -2.36 -5.14 7.11
CA TYR A 32 -3.17 -4.02 7.57
C TYR A 32 -4.65 -4.25 7.23
N SER A 33 -5.53 -4.12 8.21
CA SER A 33 -6.98 -4.26 8.02
C SER A 33 -7.77 -3.32 8.94
N GLY A 34 -9.09 -3.27 8.79
CA GLY A 34 -9.99 -2.64 9.76
C GLY A 34 -10.58 -3.68 10.70
N ASN A 35 -10.72 -3.36 11.99
CA ASN A 35 -11.54 -4.14 12.90
C ASN A 35 -13.00 -3.66 12.90
N LYS A 36 -13.88 -4.39 13.59
CA LYS A 36 -15.31 -4.05 13.73
C LYS A 36 -15.61 -2.70 14.40
N TYR A 37 -14.61 -2.06 15.01
CA TYR A 37 -14.72 -0.75 15.65
C TYR A 37 -14.26 0.38 14.72
N GLY A 38 -13.86 0.07 13.48
CA GLY A 38 -13.31 1.05 12.54
C GLY A 38 -11.85 1.42 12.83
N GLU A 39 -11.16 0.70 13.72
CA GLU A 39 -9.75 0.92 14.00
C GLU A 39 -8.87 0.16 13.02
N MET A 40 -7.69 0.71 12.73
CA MET A 40 -6.67 0.02 11.96
C MET A 40 -6.07 -1.12 12.79
N VAL A 41 -5.83 -2.26 12.15
CA VAL A 41 -5.18 -3.43 12.73
C VAL A 41 -3.91 -3.69 11.95
N GLN A 42 -2.83 -4.01 12.65
CA GLN A 42 -1.58 -4.49 12.06
C GLN A 42 -1.28 -5.89 12.60
N GLY A 43 -1.30 -6.92 11.75
CA GLY A 43 -0.95 -8.29 12.13
C GLY A 43 -1.73 -8.83 13.33
N ASN A 44 -3.01 -8.46 13.45
CA ASN A 44 -3.96 -8.75 14.55
C ASN A 44 -3.88 -7.84 15.79
N LEU A 45 -2.97 -6.87 15.84
CA LEU A 45 -2.94 -5.89 16.92
C LEU A 45 -3.72 -4.62 16.51
N PRO A 46 -4.76 -4.22 17.27
CA PRO A 46 -5.45 -2.97 17.01
C PRO A 46 -4.53 -1.80 17.35
N VAL A 47 -4.48 -0.83 16.44
CA VAL A 47 -3.87 0.48 16.67
C VAL A 47 -4.93 1.32 17.36
N LYS A 48 -4.88 1.40 18.69
CA LYS A 48 -5.85 2.18 19.47
C LYS A 48 -5.88 3.64 19.04
N ASP A 49 -7.06 4.24 19.12
CA ASP A 49 -7.30 5.63 18.75
C ASP A 49 -6.92 5.94 17.28
N SER A 50 -6.99 4.92 16.42
CA SER A 50 -6.86 5.07 14.97
C SER A 50 -8.22 4.90 14.30
N SER A 51 -8.44 5.65 13.23
CA SER A 51 -9.60 5.50 12.36
C SER A 51 -9.12 5.06 10.99
N ILE A 52 -9.58 3.91 10.53
CA ILE A 52 -9.29 3.44 9.18
C ILE A 52 -9.94 4.35 8.14
N VAL A 53 -11.08 4.97 8.44
CA VAL A 53 -11.70 5.97 7.56
C VAL A 53 -10.78 7.18 7.44
N ASP A 54 -10.26 7.67 8.57
CA ASP A 54 -9.32 8.80 8.56
C ASP A 54 -8.11 8.45 7.70
N PHE A 55 -7.54 7.24 7.86
CA PHE A 55 -6.44 6.74 7.01
C PHE A 55 -6.72 6.88 5.51
N PHE A 56 -7.95 6.67 5.05
CA PHE A 56 -8.28 6.87 3.64
C PHE A 56 -8.52 8.34 3.28
N LEU A 57 -8.91 9.20 4.21
CA LEU A 57 -9.00 10.65 3.97
C LEU A 57 -7.63 11.31 3.92
N ILE A 58 -6.68 10.78 4.69
CA ILE A 58 -5.29 11.26 4.82
C ILE A 58 -4.61 11.54 3.47
N PRO A 59 -4.59 10.58 2.52
CA PRO A 59 -3.97 10.81 1.22
C PRO A 59 -4.65 11.87 0.37
N PHE A 60 -5.92 12.20 0.61
CA PHE A 60 -6.72 12.96 -0.33
C PHE A 60 -7.00 14.39 0.12
N GLU A 61 -7.11 14.64 1.43
CA GLU A 61 -7.39 15.97 1.98
C GLU A 61 -6.27 16.47 2.90
N GLU A 62 -5.98 17.78 2.82
CA GLU A 62 -5.16 18.46 3.81
C GLU A 62 -5.96 18.61 5.10
N TYR A 63 -5.47 18.07 6.22
CA TYR A 63 -6.13 18.29 7.52
C TYR A 63 -6.02 19.75 7.90
N LYS A 64 -7.17 20.39 8.09
CA LYS A 64 -7.24 21.80 8.45
C LYS A 64 -6.74 22.07 9.88
N ASN A 65 -6.94 21.14 10.82
CA ASN A 65 -6.82 21.47 12.25
C ASN A 65 -5.98 20.53 13.12
N LEU A 66 -5.67 19.28 12.74
CA LEU A 66 -4.74 18.43 13.50
C LEU A 66 -4.18 17.28 12.66
N GLU A 67 -2.91 16.93 12.86
CA GLU A 67 -2.34 15.69 12.34
C GLU A 67 -3.05 14.51 13.04
N PRO A 68 -3.56 13.51 12.29
CA PRO A 68 -4.27 12.37 12.88
C PRO A 68 -3.42 11.67 13.93
N ASN A 69 -4.07 11.18 15.00
CA ASN A 69 -3.40 10.29 15.94
C ASN A 69 -2.81 9.11 15.16
N ASN A 70 -1.61 8.68 15.55
CA ASN A 70 -0.89 7.60 14.88
C ASN A 70 -0.50 7.88 13.42
N PHE A 71 -0.39 9.14 12.98
CA PHE A 71 0.03 9.51 11.61
C PHE A 71 1.33 8.84 11.13
N LYS A 72 2.28 8.59 12.03
CA LYS A 72 3.52 7.86 11.71
C LYS A 72 3.26 6.43 11.24
N ILE A 73 2.28 5.75 11.83
CA ILE A 73 1.86 4.40 11.44
C ILE A 73 1.19 4.46 10.05
N PHE A 74 0.38 5.47 9.80
CA PHE A 74 -0.26 5.68 8.50
C PHE A 74 0.77 5.96 7.39
N LEU A 75 1.74 6.84 7.65
CA LEU A 75 2.89 7.09 6.77
C LEU A 75 3.64 5.80 6.45
N LYS A 76 3.93 4.99 7.47
CA LYS A 76 4.62 3.70 7.32
C LYS A 76 3.81 2.75 6.43
N ALA A 77 2.51 2.59 6.69
CA ALA A 77 1.64 1.73 5.89
C ALA A 77 1.58 2.17 4.41
N ILE A 78 1.44 3.48 4.15
CA ILE A 78 1.42 4.03 2.78
C ILE A 78 2.75 3.77 2.04
N ARG A 79 3.88 3.89 2.75
CA ARG A 79 5.20 3.55 2.19
C ARG A 79 5.31 2.07 1.88
N GLU A 80 4.87 1.21 2.80
CA GLU A 80 4.95 -0.23 2.66
C GLU A 80 4.13 -0.72 1.46
N ILE A 81 2.89 -0.26 1.28
CA ILE A 81 2.06 -0.66 0.14
C ILE A 81 2.58 -0.16 -1.22
N ASN A 82 3.63 0.67 -1.21
CA ASN A 82 4.27 1.24 -2.40
C ASN A 82 3.21 1.83 -3.34
N SER A 83 2.35 2.70 -2.80
CA SER A 83 1.29 3.32 -3.59
C SER A 83 1.90 4.39 -4.52
N PRO A 84 1.40 4.51 -5.77
CA PRO A 84 1.80 5.59 -6.65
C PRO A 84 1.58 6.95 -5.99
N LEU A 85 2.58 7.83 -6.05
CA LEU A 85 2.47 9.20 -5.53
C LEU A 85 1.31 9.99 -6.18
N SER A 86 0.90 9.61 -7.40
CA SER A 86 -0.27 10.15 -8.09
C SER A 86 -1.61 9.88 -7.40
N TRP A 87 -1.65 8.96 -6.43
CA TRP A 87 -2.84 8.70 -5.62
C TRP A 87 -2.93 9.65 -4.43
N VAL A 88 -1.88 10.43 -4.13
CA VAL A 88 -1.81 11.32 -2.97
C VAL A 88 -2.13 12.74 -3.40
N GLY A 89 -3.34 13.21 -3.08
CA GLY A 89 -3.77 14.60 -3.24
C GLY A 89 -3.26 15.53 -2.14
N ASN A 90 -2.93 15.00 -0.96
CA ASN A 90 -2.41 15.76 0.17
C ASN A 90 -0.94 16.16 -0.06
N LYS A 91 -0.71 17.45 -0.32
CA LYS A 91 0.63 17.99 -0.66
C LYS A 91 1.63 17.82 0.48
N LYS A 92 1.21 17.95 1.74
CA LYS A 92 2.07 17.79 2.92
C LYS A 92 2.53 16.34 3.08
N LEU A 93 1.62 15.39 2.90
CA LEU A 93 1.94 13.97 2.87
C LEU A 93 2.87 13.64 1.70
N LEU A 94 2.56 14.15 0.51
CA LEU A 94 3.37 13.96 -0.69
C LEU A 94 4.81 14.45 -0.50
N SER A 95 5.02 15.60 0.13
CA SER A 95 6.37 16.11 0.46
C SER A 95 7.12 15.18 1.42
N ARG A 96 6.45 14.64 2.45
CA ARG A 96 7.05 13.67 3.39
C ARG A 96 7.35 12.31 2.76
N LEU A 97 6.58 11.91 1.75
CA LEU A 97 6.84 10.70 0.97
C LEU A 97 8.03 10.89 0.01
N LYS A 98 8.18 12.09 -0.57
CA LYS A 98 9.31 12.43 -1.46
C LYS A 98 10.64 12.59 -0.72
N HIS A 99 10.62 13.16 0.47
CA HIS A 99 11.85 13.50 1.21
C HIS A 99 12.62 12.26 1.71
N ASP A 100 11.94 11.18 2.04
CA ASP A 100 12.58 9.89 2.42
C ASP A 100 13.10 9.10 1.20
N GLY A 101 12.61 9.38 0.00
CA GLY A 101 13.06 8.71 -1.23
C GLY A 101 14.48 9.09 -1.67
N ASN A 102 15.11 10.07 -1.01
CA ASN A 102 16.47 10.52 -1.30
C ASN A 102 17.53 9.85 -0.39
N ASP A 103 17.14 9.03 0.60
CA ASP A 103 18.07 8.42 1.56
C ASP A 103 18.14 6.89 1.49
N GLY A 104 17.69 6.30 0.38
CA GLY A 104 17.73 4.84 0.26
C GLY A 104 17.31 4.35 -1.12
N THR A 105 18.30 4.13 -1.97
CA THR A 105 18.30 3.26 -3.15
C THR A 105 17.14 2.26 -3.15
N MET A 106 16.07 2.53 -3.91
CA MET A 106 15.15 1.49 -4.33
C MET A 106 15.94 0.52 -5.21
N LYS A 107 16.39 -0.59 -4.63
CA LYS A 107 16.73 -1.79 -5.40
C LYS A 107 15.44 -2.22 -6.10
N ARG A 108 15.35 -1.88 -7.38
CA ARG A 108 14.39 -2.46 -8.31
C ARG A 108 14.65 -3.96 -8.31
N CYS A 109 13.86 -4.74 -7.56
CA CYS A 109 13.81 -6.18 -7.76
C CYS A 109 13.17 -6.42 -9.14
N VAL A 110 13.99 -6.37 -10.19
CA VAL A 110 13.66 -7.00 -11.45
C VAL A 110 13.96 -8.48 -11.21
N SER A 111 12.93 -9.24 -10.82
CA SER A 111 12.96 -10.68 -10.97
C SER A 111 12.82 -10.98 -12.46
N THR A 112 13.90 -10.83 -13.22
CA THR A 112 14.04 -11.51 -14.51
C THR A 112 14.36 -12.96 -14.15
N PRO A 113 13.54 -13.96 -14.54
CA PRO A 113 14.01 -15.33 -14.50
C PRO A 113 15.15 -15.45 -15.53
N GLU A 114 16.36 -15.71 -15.07
CA GLU A 114 17.40 -16.28 -15.91
C GLU A 114 16.83 -17.58 -16.49
N LEU A 115 16.61 -17.58 -17.81
CA LEU A 115 16.43 -18.81 -18.56
C LEU A 115 17.75 -19.58 -18.42
N GLU A 116 17.76 -20.60 -17.56
CA GLU A 116 18.79 -21.62 -17.64
C GLU A 116 18.67 -22.27 -19.02
N GLU A 117 19.60 -21.92 -19.91
CA GLU A 117 19.79 -22.63 -21.16
C GLU A 117 20.19 -24.07 -20.83
N GLY A 118 19.18 -24.94 -20.80
CA GLY A 118 19.35 -26.37 -20.71
C GLY A 118 20.29 -26.85 -21.82
N LYS A 119 21.49 -27.30 -21.43
CA LYS A 119 22.35 -28.12 -22.26
C LYS A 119 21.60 -29.40 -22.64
N PHE A 120 20.97 -29.39 -23.80
CA PHE A 120 20.63 -30.62 -24.51
C PHE A 120 21.92 -31.27 -25.00
N THR A 121 22.40 -32.29 -24.30
CA THR A 121 23.32 -33.28 -24.86
C THR A 121 22.50 -34.29 -25.64
N VAL A 122 22.56 -34.22 -26.98
CA VAL A 122 22.18 -35.34 -27.85
C VAL A 122 23.26 -36.41 -27.72
N SER A 123 22.93 -37.53 -27.06
CA SER A 123 23.63 -38.80 -27.27
C SER A 123 22.97 -39.49 -28.45
N GLY A 124 23.68 -39.56 -29.57
CA GLY A 124 23.30 -40.38 -30.71
C GLY A 124 23.89 -41.78 -30.53
N ASP A 125 23.08 -42.72 -30.05
CA ASP A 125 23.32 -44.15 -30.23
C ASP A 125 22.45 -44.62 -31.41
N HIS A 126 23.10 -45.01 -32.51
CA HIS A 126 22.49 -45.91 -33.49
C HIS A 126 23.52 -46.94 -33.93
N ALA A 127 23.40 -48.12 -33.34
CA ALA A 127 23.87 -49.38 -33.90
C ALA A 127 22.74 -49.96 -34.76
N GLY A 128 23.09 -50.42 -35.96
CA GLY A 128 22.19 -51.06 -36.92
C GLY A 128 22.80 -51.07 -38.31
#